data_AF-A0A5C1Q6Y9-F1
#
_entry.id   AF-A0A5C1Q6Y9-F1
#
_cell.length_a   1.000
_cell.length_b   1.000
_cell.length_c   1.000
_cell.angle_alpha   90.00
_cell.angle_beta   90.00
_cell.angle_gamma   90.00
#
_symmetry.space_group_name_H-M   'P 1'
#
loop_
_entity.id
_entity.type
_entity.pdbx_description
1 polymer ?
#
loop_
_entity_poly.entity_id
_entity_poly.type
_entity_poly.pdbx_seq_one_letter_code
_entity_poly.pdbx_strand_id
1 'polypeptide(L)'
;MRDKEVSAALWEKLEGLLPEAPRRSAQGGRPRVDDRRALNGILFVLRTGIGWEHLPQELGYGSGMTCWRRLRAWPGQLHEARSPTSG
;
A
#
# COMPACT_ATOMS: atom_id res chain seq x y z
N MET A 1 -2.93 10.23 -17.38
CA MET A 1 -2.26 10.02 -16.07
C MET A 1 -2.24 8.55 -15.64
N ARG A 2 -3.02 7.66 -16.27
CA ARG A 2 -2.98 6.20 -16.04
C ARG A 2 -1.65 5.54 -16.45
N ASP A 3 -0.85 6.21 -17.28
CA ASP A 3 0.49 5.77 -17.71
C ASP A 3 1.54 5.76 -16.59
N LYS A 4 1.14 6.10 -15.36
CA LYS A 4 2.03 6.18 -14.18
C LYS A 4 1.63 5.20 -13.08
N GLU A 5 0.72 4.29 -13.37
CA GLU A 5 0.42 3.17 -12.48
C GLU A 5 1.60 2.18 -12.46
N VAL A 6 1.77 1.53 -11.32
CA VAL A 6 2.76 0.47 -11.14
C VAL A 6 2.47 -0.64 -12.13
N SER A 7 3.43 -0.89 -13.03
CA SER A 7 3.35 -1.97 -14.01
C SER A 7 3.32 -3.33 -13.30
N ALA A 8 2.76 -4.35 -13.95
CA ALA A 8 2.73 -5.70 -13.38
C ALA A 8 4.15 -6.18 -13.03
N ALA A 9 5.12 -5.99 -13.94
CA ALA A 9 6.51 -6.38 -13.71
C ALA A 9 7.19 -5.65 -12.55
N LEU A 10 6.84 -4.39 -12.29
CA LEU A 10 7.35 -3.67 -11.12
C LEU A 10 6.65 -4.14 -9.83
N TRP A 11 5.35 -4.39 -9.91
CA TRP A 11 4.57 -4.91 -8.78
C TRP A 11 5.13 -6.25 -8.28
N GLU A 12 5.40 -7.20 -9.17
CA GLU A 12 5.99 -8.50 -8.82
C GLU A 12 7.29 -8.37 -7.99
N LYS A 13 8.11 -7.36 -8.28
CA LYS A 13 9.35 -7.09 -7.54
C LYS A 13 9.11 -6.44 -6.18
N LEU A 14 8.05 -5.63 -6.07
CA LEU A 14 7.73 -4.87 -4.87
C LEU A 14 6.90 -5.68 -3.88
N GLU A 15 5.97 -6.50 -4.36
CA GLU A 15 5.05 -7.28 -3.51
C GLU A 15 5.81 -8.16 -2.51
N GLY A 16 6.89 -8.82 -2.94
CA GLY A 16 7.74 -9.62 -2.05
C GLY A 16 8.54 -8.82 -1.02
N LEU A 17 8.61 -7.49 -1.14
CA LEU A 17 9.21 -6.60 -0.16
C LEU A 17 8.16 -5.99 0.78
N LEU A 18 6.89 -6.00 0.38
CA LEU A 18 5.84 -5.51 1.24
C LEU A 18 5.66 -6.50 2.39
N PRO A 19 5.45 -5.99 3.61
CA PRO A 19 5.27 -6.87 4.73
C PRO A 19 3.95 -7.63 4.61
N GLU A 20 3.95 -8.84 5.15
CA GLU A 20 2.79 -9.72 5.08
C GLU A 20 1.58 -9.03 5.72
N ALA A 21 0.50 -8.92 4.94
CA ALA A 21 -0.72 -8.30 5.45
C ALA A 21 -1.20 -9.10 6.67
N PRO A 22 -1.55 -8.44 7.79
CA PRO A 22 -1.99 -9.16 8.97
C PRO A 22 -3.18 -10.05 8.61
N ARG A 23 -3.08 -11.32 9.05
CA ARG A 23 -4.06 -12.37 8.77
C ARG A 23 -5.47 -11.82 8.95
N ARG A 24 -6.35 -12.07 7.96
CA ARG A 24 -7.74 -11.63 8.00
C ARG A 24 -8.33 -12.01 9.36
N SER A 25 -9.00 -11.06 10.02
CA SER A 25 -9.81 -11.41 11.19
C SER A 25 -10.84 -12.45 10.76
N ALA A 26 -10.95 -13.54 11.52
CA ALA A 26 -11.97 -14.58 11.28
C ALA A 26 -13.40 -14.00 11.32
N GLN A 27 -13.57 -12.84 11.96
CA GLN A 27 -14.77 -12.02 11.89
C GLN A 27 -14.81 -11.31 10.53
N GLY A 28 -15.69 -11.79 9.66
CA GLY A 28 -15.90 -11.26 8.31
C GLY A 28 -16.05 -9.74 8.27
N GLY A 29 -15.43 -9.13 7.27
CA GLY A 29 -15.46 -7.70 6.99
C GLY A 29 -15.16 -7.41 5.53
N ARG A 30 -15.32 -6.16 5.10
CA ARG A 30 -15.09 -5.77 3.71
C ARG A 30 -13.65 -6.14 3.30
N PRO A 31 -13.45 -6.75 2.11
CA PRO A 31 -12.11 -7.10 1.65
C PRO A 31 -11.18 -5.88 1.71
N ARG A 32 -9.95 -6.08 2.18
CA ARG A 32 -8.92 -5.03 2.15
C ARG A 32 -8.80 -4.53 0.71
N VAL A 33 -8.67 -3.22 0.55
CA VAL A 33 -8.26 -2.63 -0.75
C VAL A 33 -7.00 -3.35 -1.19
N ASP A 34 -6.86 -3.69 -2.46
CA ASP A 34 -5.65 -4.34 -2.97
C ASP A 34 -4.38 -3.50 -2.72
N ASP A 35 -3.25 -4.13 -2.37
CA ASP A 35 -2.04 -3.41 -1.98
C ASP A 35 -1.42 -2.65 -3.17
N ARG A 36 -1.55 -3.18 -4.40
CA ARG A 36 -1.11 -2.47 -5.62
C ARG A 36 -1.94 -1.22 -5.86
N ARG A 37 -3.26 -1.30 -5.67
CA ARG A 37 -4.16 -0.13 -5.75
C ARG A 37 -3.77 0.94 -4.75
N ALA A 38 -3.41 0.56 -3.53
CA ALA A 38 -2.99 1.51 -2.52
C ALA A 38 -1.59 2.09 -2.78
N LEU A 39 -0.66 1.28 -3.30
CA LEU A 39 0.63 1.79 -3.76
C LEU A 39 0.44 2.84 -4.87
N ASN A 40 -0.45 2.59 -5.84
CA ASN A 40 -0.80 3.59 -6.86
C ASN A 40 -1.37 4.87 -6.23
N GLY A 41 -2.24 4.76 -5.22
CA GLY A 41 -2.76 5.90 -4.48
C GLY A 41 -1.68 6.71 -3.74
N ILE A 42 -0.75 6.03 -3.07
CA ILE A 42 0.41 6.66 -2.42
C ILE A 42 1.24 7.42 -3.44
N LEU A 43 1.61 6.78 -4.56
CA LEU A 43 2.42 7.41 -5.60
C LEU A 43 1.70 8.60 -6.24
N PHE A 44 0.38 8.53 -6.40
CA PHE A 44 -0.42 9.63 -6.92
C PHE A 44 -0.36 10.85 -6.00
N VAL A 45 -0.57 10.66 -4.70
CA VAL A 45 -0.49 11.73 -3.68
C VAL A 45 0.91 12.34 -3.66
N LEU A 46 1.95 11.51 -3.57
CA LEU A 46 3.34 11.98 -3.49
C LEU A 46 3.77 12.75 -4.75
N ARG A 47 3.22 12.40 -5.92
CA ARG A 47 3.59 13.02 -7.18
C ARG A 47 2.81 14.28 -7.51
N THR A 48 1.58 14.40 -7.02
CA THR A 48 0.73 15.58 -7.22
C THR A 48 0.86 16.59 -6.07
N GLY A 49 1.30 16.15 -4.89
CA GLY A 49 1.41 16.97 -3.69
C GLY A 49 0.06 17.31 -3.04
N ILE A 50 -1.03 16.66 -3.44
CA ILE A 50 -2.35 16.88 -2.85
C ILE A 50 -2.43 16.35 -1.42
N GLY A 51 -3.39 16.84 -0.64
CA GLY A 51 -3.74 16.23 0.64
C GLY A 51 -4.30 14.81 0.47
N TRP A 52 -4.10 13.94 1.47
CA TRP A 52 -4.60 12.56 1.46
C TRP A 52 -6.14 12.50 1.37
N GLU A 53 -6.83 13.45 1.99
CA GLU A 53 -8.28 13.65 1.94
C GLU A 53 -8.79 14.03 0.55
N HIS A 54 -7.92 14.54 -0.32
CA HIS A 54 -8.24 14.97 -1.68
C HIS A 54 -7.95 13.90 -2.74
N LEU A 55 -7.51 12.70 -2.35
CA LEU A 55 -7.29 11.61 -3.30
C LEU A 55 -8.61 11.25 -4.00
N PRO A 56 -8.71 11.39 -5.34
CA PRO A 56 -9.96 11.14 -6.04
C PRO A 56 -10.36 9.66 -5.98
N GLN A 57 -11.56 9.38 -5.48
CA GLN A 57 -12.04 8.00 -5.27
C GLN A 57 -12.38 7.30 -6.58
N GLU A 58 -12.72 8.06 -7.63
CA GLU A 58 -13.02 7.56 -8.98
C GLU A 58 -11.83 6.88 -9.66
N LEU A 59 -10.61 7.15 -9.21
CA LEU A 59 -9.41 6.44 -9.65
C LEU A 59 -9.33 5.01 -9.10
N GLY A 60 -10.14 4.71 -8.08
CA GLY A 60 -10.20 3.39 -7.49
C GLY A 60 -8.94 3.03 -6.71
N TYR A 61 -8.14 3.96 -6.18
CA TYR A 61 -6.99 3.59 -5.34
C TYR A 61 -7.37 3.26 -3.88
N GLY A 62 -8.66 3.43 -3.54
CA GLY A 62 -9.14 3.47 -2.16
C GLY A 62 -9.11 4.89 -1.60
N SER A 63 -9.40 5.06 -0.31
CA SER A 63 -9.30 6.37 0.33
C SER A 63 -7.83 6.74 0.57
N GLY A 64 -7.49 8.03 0.50
CA GLY A 64 -6.12 8.45 0.80
C GLY A 64 -5.71 8.18 2.24
N MET A 65 -6.66 8.13 3.18
CA MET A 65 -6.39 7.67 4.56
C MET A 65 -5.95 6.19 4.61
N THR A 66 -6.52 5.33 3.74
CA THR A 66 -6.07 3.93 3.60
C THR A 66 -4.64 3.88 3.06
N CYS A 67 -4.33 4.72 2.07
CA CYS A 67 -2.99 4.85 1.49
C CYS A 67 -1.97 5.34 2.54
N TRP A 68 -2.30 6.36 3.32
CA TRP A 68 -1.45 6.89 4.38
C TRP A 68 -1.17 5.84 5.48
N ARG A 69 -2.20 5.11 5.92
CA ARG A 69 -2.03 4.03 6.91
C ARG A 69 -1.07 2.94 6.41
N ARG A 70 -1.14 2.58 5.12
CA ARG A 70 -0.21 1.64 4.50
C ARG A 70 1.21 2.16 4.42
N LEU A 71 1.37 3.41 3.94
CA LEU A 71 2.69 4.05 3.89
C LEU A 71 3.36 4.07 5.27
N ARG A 72 2.60 4.25 6.36
CA ARG A 72 3.14 4.17 7.72
C ARG A 72 3.40 2.75 8.21
N ALA A 73 2.62 1.77 7.77
CA ALA A 73 2.74 0.38 8.20
C ALA A 73 3.90 -0.37 7.52
N TRP A 74 4.25 -0.02 6.28
CA TRP A 74 5.29 -0.74 5.52
C TRP A 74 6.71 -0.57 6.04
N PRO A 75 7.19 0.64 6.38
CA PRO A 75 8.55 0.83 6.90
C PRO A 75 8.80 0.11 8.23
N GLY A 76 7.80 0.07 9.12
CA GLY A 76 7.93 -0.57 10.43
C GLY A 76 8.13 -2.09 10.36
N GLN A 77 7.56 -2.75 9.35
CA GLN A 77 7.67 -4.20 9.20
C GLN A 77 8.86 -4.62 8.33
N LEU A 78 9.37 -3.73 7.47
CA LEU A 78 10.61 -3.94 6.72
C LEU A 78 11.86 -4.05 7.61
N HIS A 79 11.86 -3.41 8.79
CA HIS A 79 12.92 -3.55 9.78
C HIS A 79 12.84 -4.88 10.54
N GLU A 80 11.63 -5.37 10.83
CA GLU A 80 11.41 -6.66 11.51
C GLU A 80 11.87 -7.84 10.64
N ALA A 81 11.54 -7.83 9.35
CA ALA A 81 11.88 -8.89 8.40
C ALA A 81 13.39 -8.97 8.05
N ARG A 82 14.19 -7.98 8.44
CA ARG A 82 15.64 -7.92 8.20
C ARG A 82 16.48 -8.35 9.41
N SER A 83 15.85 -8.75 10.51
CA SER A 83 16.58 -9.27 11.67
C SER A 83 16.66 -10.79 11.59
N PRO A 84 17.80 -11.39 11.17
CA PRO A 84 18.05 -12.79 11.47
C PRO A 84 18.18 -12.91 12.98
N THR A 85 17.41 -13.85 13.53
CA THR A 85 17.54 -14.52 14.83
C THR A 85 18.69 -14.01 15.72
N SER A 86 18.32 -13.38 16.84
CA SER A 86 19.19 -13.28 18.02
C SER A 86 18.52 -14.05 19.15
N GLY A 87 19.14 -15.15 19.58
CA GLY A 87 18.73 -15.96 20.73
C GLY A 87 18.48 -17.41 20.39
#